data_AF-A0A1D6FXL7-F1
#
_entry.id   AF-A0A1D6FXL7-F1
#
_cell.length_a   1.000
_cell.length_b   1.000
_cell.length_c   1.000
_cell.angle_alpha   90.00
_cell.angle_beta   90.00
_cell.angle_gamma   90.00
#
_symmetry.space_group_name_H-M   'P 1'
#
loop_
_entity.id
_entity.type
_entity.pdbx_description
1 polymer ?
#
loop_
_entity_poly.entity_id
_entity_poly.type
_entity_poly.pdbx_seq_one_letter_code
_entity_poly.pdbx_strand_id
1 'polypeptide(L)'
;MVAARLRLSLLLSVCLSSAWARPRLEPAIRLPSQRAAAADETDDGDVGTRWAVLIAGSSGYYNYRHQADICHAYQIMKKGGLKDENIIVFMYDDIAHSPENPRPGVIINHPQGGDVYAGVPKVFYLEACESGSIFEGLLPNDINVYATTASNADESSWGTYCPGEFPSPPPEYDTCLGDLYSVAWMEDSDFHNLRTESLKQQYKLVKDRTAVHDTFSYGSHVMQYGALELNVQRLFSYIGTDPANDGNTFIEDNSLPSFSKAVNQRDADLVYFWQKYRKLADSSHAKNEARKELLEVMAHRSHVDSSVELIGSLLFGSEDGPRVLKAVRAPGEPLVDDWSCLKSIVRTFEARCGSLAQYGMKHMRSFANMCNAGILPEAVSKVAAQACSSIPSNPWSSIHKGFSA
;
A
#
# COMPACT_ATOMS: atom_id res chain seq x y z
N MET A 1 -10.98 -62.17 -20.86
CA MET A 1 -10.00 -63.24 -21.20
C MET A 1 -9.16 -62.76 -22.38
N VAL A 2 -7.90 -63.19 -22.51
CA VAL A 2 -6.90 -62.56 -23.40
C VAL A 2 -7.05 -62.98 -24.87
N ALA A 3 -6.99 -62.02 -25.80
CA ALA A 3 -6.45 -62.20 -27.16
C ALA A 3 -6.19 -60.84 -27.84
N ALA A 4 -4.92 -60.51 -28.12
CA ALA A 4 -4.57 -59.38 -28.99
C ALA A 4 -4.56 -59.81 -30.46
N ARG A 5 -4.76 -58.87 -31.40
CA ARG A 5 -4.48 -59.09 -32.84
C ARG A 5 -3.75 -57.90 -33.46
N LEU A 6 -2.53 -58.16 -33.91
CA LEU A 6 -1.68 -57.23 -34.65
C LEU A 6 -2.06 -57.23 -36.14
N ARG A 7 -1.98 -56.08 -36.83
CA ARG A 7 -1.98 -56.01 -38.31
C ARG A 7 -1.05 -54.91 -38.85
N LEU A 8 0.10 -55.36 -39.32
CA LEU A 8 0.84 -54.81 -40.49
C LEU A 8 -0.01 -54.98 -41.77
N SER A 9 0.17 -54.29 -42.90
CA SER A 9 1.07 -53.20 -43.34
C SER A 9 0.39 -52.44 -44.48
N LEU A 10 0.85 -51.24 -44.85
CA LEU A 10 1.20 -50.99 -46.26
C LEU A 10 2.25 -49.87 -46.40
N LEU A 11 3.29 -50.14 -47.19
CA LEU A 11 4.25 -49.17 -47.70
C LEU A 11 4.37 -49.43 -49.21
N LEU A 12 4.37 -48.37 -50.01
CA LEU A 12 4.60 -48.44 -51.45
C LEU A 12 5.84 -47.60 -51.80
N SER A 13 6.67 -48.09 -52.71
CA SER A 13 7.97 -47.49 -53.06
C SER A 13 8.14 -47.44 -54.58
N VAL A 14 8.65 -46.32 -55.09
CA VAL A 14 9.00 -46.11 -56.51
C VAL A 14 10.25 -45.21 -56.59
N CYS A 15 11.18 -45.56 -57.48
CA CYS A 15 12.44 -44.87 -57.77
C CYS A 15 12.75 -45.01 -59.28
N LEU A 16 13.71 -44.31 -59.91
CA LEU A 16 14.70 -43.34 -59.40
C LEU A 16 14.27 -41.91 -59.88
N SER A 17 15.04 -40.96 -60.46
CA SER A 17 16.46 -40.84 -60.86
C SER A 17 16.97 -39.38 -60.86
N SER A 18 18.03 -39.15 -60.09
CA SER A 18 19.16 -38.22 -60.34
C SER A 18 18.92 -36.78 -60.85
N ALA A 19 19.22 -35.82 -59.98
CA ALA A 19 20.11 -34.70 -60.27
C ALA A 19 21.15 -34.58 -59.13
N TRP A 20 22.36 -34.10 -59.39
CA TRP A 20 23.48 -34.16 -58.41
C TRP A 20 23.71 -32.84 -57.65
N ALA A 21 23.85 -32.95 -56.33
CA ALA A 21 24.60 -32.01 -55.49
C ALA A 21 25.35 -32.80 -54.39
N ARG A 22 26.60 -32.42 -54.11
CA ARG A 22 27.42 -33.12 -53.10
C ARG A 22 27.14 -32.60 -51.69
N PRO A 23 27.00 -33.45 -50.65
CA PRO A 23 27.14 -32.99 -49.28
C PRO A 23 28.60 -32.56 -49.05
N ARG A 24 28.82 -31.32 -48.58
CA ARG A 24 30.11 -30.94 -47.97
C ARG A 24 30.11 -31.41 -46.52
N LEU A 25 31.09 -32.23 -46.17
CA LEU A 25 31.42 -32.50 -44.77
C LEU A 25 32.37 -31.39 -44.31
N GLU A 26 31.88 -30.44 -43.51
CA GLU A 26 32.74 -29.41 -42.91
C GLU A 26 33.29 -29.87 -41.55
N PRO A 27 34.60 -29.70 -41.28
CA PRO A 27 35.21 -30.11 -40.01
C PRO A 27 34.85 -29.13 -38.89
N ALA A 28 34.35 -29.67 -37.78
CA ALA A 28 33.90 -28.88 -36.63
C ALA A 28 35.07 -28.33 -35.78
N ILE A 29 35.71 -27.26 -36.25
CA ILE A 29 36.65 -26.44 -35.47
C ILE A 29 36.26 -24.96 -35.66
N ARG A 30 35.62 -24.36 -34.65
CA ARG A 30 35.25 -22.93 -34.66
C ARG A 30 36.31 -22.07 -33.96
N LEU A 31 36.54 -20.89 -34.48
CA LEU A 31 37.44 -19.89 -33.89
C LEU A 31 36.78 -19.17 -32.69
N PRO A 32 37.55 -18.66 -31.71
CA PRO A 32 37.00 -17.98 -30.53
C PRO A 32 36.05 -16.82 -30.84
N SER A 33 36.30 -16.10 -31.93
CA SER A 33 35.46 -14.98 -32.39
C SER A 33 34.04 -15.37 -32.82
N GLN A 34 33.77 -16.64 -33.10
CA GLN A 34 32.42 -17.15 -33.43
C GLN A 34 31.61 -17.58 -32.19
N ARG A 35 32.13 -17.39 -30.98
CA ARG A 35 31.42 -17.69 -29.72
C ARG A 35 30.54 -16.53 -29.22
N ALA A 36 30.65 -15.34 -29.82
CA ALA A 36 29.96 -14.12 -29.41
C ALA A 36 28.59 -13.88 -30.09
N ALA A 37 28.11 -14.80 -30.94
CA ALA A 37 26.86 -14.67 -31.70
C ALA A 37 25.82 -15.77 -31.36
N ALA A 38 25.99 -16.40 -30.20
CA ALA A 38 25.06 -17.36 -29.61
C ALA A 38 25.23 -17.37 -28.07
N ALA A 39 25.48 -16.18 -27.50
CA ALA A 39 25.23 -15.94 -26.10
C ALA A 39 23.73 -15.71 -25.92
N ASP A 40 23.19 -16.33 -24.89
CA ASP A 40 21.82 -16.15 -24.41
C ASP A 40 21.57 -14.67 -24.07
N GLU A 41 20.43 -14.10 -24.48
CA GLU A 41 20.04 -12.72 -24.11
C GLU A 41 19.41 -12.70 -22.70
N THR A 42 20.10 -13.33 -21.73
CA THR A 42 19.86 -13.12 -20.31
C THR A 42 20.44 -11.76 -19.91
N ASP A 43 19.62 -10.72 -20.12
CA ASP A 43 19.86 -9.35 -19.63
C ASP A 43 19.74 -9.28 -18.10
N ASP A 44 20.79 -9.80 -17.46
CA ASP A 44 21.08 -9.77 -16.03
C ASP A 44 22.48 -9.14 -15.78
N GLY A 45 23.04 -8.51 -16.83
CA GLY A 45 24.38 -7.92 -16.84
C GLY A 45 24.39 -6.45 -16.44
N ASP A 46 24.83 -6.17 -15.21
CA ASP A 46 25.07 -4.82 -14.66
C ASP A 46 23.81 -4.00 -14.32
N VAL A 47 22.72 -4.66 -13.93
CA VAL A 47 21.67 -4.01 -13.12
C VAL A 47 22.19 -3.84 -11.69
N GLY A 48 22.24 -2.59 -11.22
CA GLY A 48 22.68 -2.25 -9.86
C GLY A 48 21.82 -2.91 -8.77
N THR A 49 22.37 -3.00 -7.55
CA THR A 49 21.71 -3.66 -6.42
C THR A 49 20.33 -3.06 -6.14
N ARG A 50 19.27 -3.86 -6.31
CA ARG A 50 17.89 -3.50 -5.94
C ARG A 50 17.76 -3.43 -4.41
N TRP A 51 17.17 -2.34 -3.92
CA TRP A 51 16.85 -2.08 -2.51
C TRP A 51 15.36 -1.79 -2.36
N ALA A 52 14.80 -2.14 -1.20
CA ALA A 52 13.42 -1.82 -0.85
C ALA A 52 13.32 -1.29 0.59
N VAL A 53 12.34 -0.44 0.83
CA VAL A 53 11.92 -0.01 2.17
C VAL A 53 10.42 -0.25 2.28
N LEU A 54 10.01 -1.03 3.26
CA LEU A 54 8.63 -1.47 3.45
C LEU A 54 8.14 -0.97 4.82
N ILE A 55 7.02 -0.24 4.89
CA ILE A 55 6.60 0.46 6.11
C ILE A 55 5.11 0.21 6.42
N ALA A 56 4.83 -0.40 7.58
CA ALA A 56 3.48 -0.53 8.11
C ALA A 56 3.27 0.49 9.24
N GLY A 57 2.63 1.62 8.93
CA GLY A 57 2.43 2.76 9.84
C GLY A 57 1.38 2.55 10.95
N SER A 58 1.12 1.31 11.38
CA SER A 58 0.01 0.96 12.27
C SER A 58 0.30 -0.23 13.19
N SER A 59 -0.50 -0.33 14.25
CA SER A 59 -0.42 -1.35 15.31
C SER A 59 -1.81 -1.85 15.70
N GLY A 60 -1.87 -2.98 16.40
CA GLY A 60 -3.08 -3.65 16.88
C GLY A 60 -3.75 -4.55 15.85
N TYR A 61 -4.37 -5.64 16.30
CA TYR A 61 -4.98 -6.66 15.43
C TYR A 61 -6.11 -6.14 14.52
N TYR A 62 -6.76 -5.03 14.89
CA TYR A 62 -7.71 -4.30 14.05
C TYR A 62 -7.07 -3.65 12.81
N ASN A 63 -5.74 -3.61 12.72
CA ASN A 63 -4.94 -3.10 11.61
C ASN A 63 -4.10 -4.21 10.92
N TYR A 64 -4.42 -5.49 11.14
CA TYR A 64 -3.72 -6.67 10.58
C TYR A 64 -3.28 -6.49 9.11
N ARG A 65 -4.22 -6.07 8.25
CA ARG A 65 -4.02 -5.73 6.83
C ARG A 65 -2.73 -4.96 6.52
N HIS A 66 -2.41 -3.88 7.23
CA HIS A 66 -1.24 -3.06 6.93
C HIS A 66 0.09 -3.78 7.18
N GLN A 67 0.13 -4.74 8.12
CA GLN A 67 1.32 -5.58 8.35
C GLN A 67 1.32 -6.81 7.43
N ALA A 68 0.14 -7.33 7.06
CA ALA A 68 -0.02 -8.40 6.07
C ALA A 68 0.42 -7.96 4.66
N ASP A 69 0.05 -6.74 4.24
CA ASP A 69 0.48 -6.11 2.99
C ASP A 69 2.02 -6.04 2.91
N ILE A 70 2.66 -5.55 3.97
CA ILE A 70 4.12 -5.47 4.06
C ILE A 70 4.77 -6.86 4.05
N CYS A 71 4.14 -7.87 4.67
CA CYS A 71 4.59 -9.26 4.55
C CYS A 71 4.46 -9.80 3.12
N HIS A 72 3.38 -9.47 2.39
CA HIS A 72 3.16 -9.92 1.01
C HIS A 72 4.13 -9.24 0.03
N ALA A 73 4.29 -7.91 0.12
CA ALA A 73 5.29 -7.16 -0.63
C ALA A 73 6.71 -7.71 -0.43
N TYR A 74 7.08 -8.08 0.81
CA TYR A 74 8.33 -8.76 1.10
C TYR A 74 8.45 -10.10 0.36
N GLN A 75 7.42 -10.96 0.37
CA GLN A 75 7.46 -12.24 -0.36
C GLN A 75 7.61 -12.05 -1.88
N ILE A 76 6.93 -11.06 -2.48
CA ILE A 76 7.07 -10.72 -3.91
C ILE A 76 8.53 -10.33 -4.22
N MET A 77 9.12 -9.43 -3.44
CA MET A 77 10.51 -9.01 -3.61
C MET A 77 11.50 -10.17 -3.41
N LYS A 78 11.24 -11.07 -2.46
CA LYS A 78 12.03 -12.29 -2.21
C LYS A 78 11.98 -13.26 -3.39
N LYS A 79 10.79 -13.54 -3.93
CA LYS A 79 10.60 -14.33 -5.16
C LYS A 79 11.32 -13.70 -6.34
N GLY A 80 11.25 -12.36 -6.45
CA GLY A 80 11.96 -11.55 -7.43
C GLY A 80 13.49 -11.52 -7.31
N GLY A 81 14.06 -12.20 -6.31
CA GLY A 81 15.51 -12.28 -6.12
C GLY A 81 16.14 -11.07 -5.42
N LEU A 82 15.36 -10.23 -4.73
CA LEU A 82 15.92 -9.30 -3.76
C LEU A 82 16.40 -10.08 -2.52
N LYS A 83 17.52 -9.63 -1.95
CA LYS A 83 18.14 -10.25 -0.79
C LYS A 83 17.67 -9.61 0.51
N ASP A 84 17.74 -10.36 1.61
CA ASP A 84 17.34 -9.88 2.94
C ASP A 84 18.19 -8.69 3.40
N GLU A 85 19.48 -8.66 3.05
CA GLU A 85 20.37 -7.51 3.34
C GLU A 85 19.95 -6.19 2.66
N ASN A 86 19.03 -6.24 1.68
CA ASN A 86 18.59 -5.09 0.88
C ASN A 86 17.12 -4.69 1.07
N ILE A 87 16.34 -5.42 1.90
CA ILE A 87 14.92 -5.12 2.16
C ILE A 87 14.77 -4.65 3.60
N ILE A 88 14.60 -3.33 3.79
CA ILE A 88 14.47 -2.71 5.10
C ILE A 88 12.99 -2.66 5.50
N VAL A 89 12.60 -3.41 6.53
CA VAL A 89 11.20 -3.52 6.98
C VAL A 89 10.99 -2.73 8.28
N PHE A 90 10.10 -1.74 8.23
CA PHE A 90 9.59 -0.98 9.37
C PHE A 90 8.12 -1.33 9.61
N MET A 91 7.85 -2.42 10.32
CA MET A 91 6.53 -2.74 10.85
C MET A 91 6.55 -2.63 12.37
N TYR A 92 5.39 -2.39 12.99
CA TYR A 92 5.29 -2.28 14.45
C TYR A 92 5.51 -3.63 15.17
N ASP A 93 5.50 -4.74 14.41
CA ASP A 93 5.87 -6.11 14.81
C ASP A 93 4.98 -6.75 15.90
N ASP A 94 3.85 -6.10 16.22
CA ASP A 94 2.89 -6.54 17.24
C ASP A 94 1.80 -7.48 16.71
N ILE A 95 1.67 -7.64 15.38
CA ILE A 95 0.92 -8.76 14.79
C ILE A 95 1.76 -10.04 14.81
N ALA A 96 3.08 -9.91 14.57
CA ALA A 96 3.99 -11.04 14.63
C ALA A 96 4.13 -11.53 16.08
N HIS A 97 4.73 -10.76 16.98
CA HIS A 97 5.08 -11.20 18.33
C HIS A 97 4.01 -10.87 19.38
N SER A 98 2.77 -11.23 19.03
CA SER A 98 1.73 -11.74 19.95
C SER A 98 2.34 -12.77 20.94
N PRO A 99 1.66 -13.18 22.04
CA PRO A 99 2.03 -14.34 22.87
C PRO A 99 2.17 -15.71 22.17
N GLU A 100 2.36 -15.73 20.86
CA GLU A 100 2.18 -16.84 19.92
C GLU A 100 3.37 -17.01 18.93
N ASN A 101 4.46 -16.22 19.00
CA ASN A 101 5.53 -16.19 17.96
C ASN A 101 6.98 -15.83 18.48
N PRO A 102 8.12 -16.32 17.92
CA PRO A 102 9.45 -16.17 18.57
C PRO A 102 10.75 -15.98 17.70
N ARG A 103 11.37 -14.76 17.72
CA ARG A 103 12.86 -14.37 17.61
C ARG A 103 13.50 -13.76 16.29
N PRO A 104 14.26 -12.60 16.31
CA PRO A 104 14.88 -11.92 15.11
C PRO A 104 16.33 -11.27 15.17
N GLY A 105 16.89 -10.70 14.04
CA GLY A 105 17.94 -9.60 13.89
C GLY A 105 19.38 -9.91 13.29
N VAL A 106 20.34 -9.04 12.82
CA VAL A 106 20.53 -7.61 12.29
C VAL A 106 21.98 -7.40 11.64
N ILE A 107 22.26 -6.55 10.58
CA ILE A 107 23.62 -6.18 9.98
C ILE A 107 23.71 -4.72 9.34
N ILE A 108 24.91 -4.18 8.97
CA ILE A 108 25.19 -2.84 8.31
C ILE A 108 26.34 -2.82 7.23
N ASN A 109 26.58 -1.71 6.48
CA ASN A 109 27.53 -1.61 5.32
C ASN A 109 28.54 -0.39 5.28
N HIS A 110 29.84 -0.69 5.37
CA HIS A 110 31.13 0.02 5.09
C HIS A 110 31.39 1.56 5.26
N PRO A 111 32.58 2.03 5.77
CA PRO A 111 32.82 3.45 6.13
C PRO A 111 33.58 4.36 5.12
N GLN A 112 33.86 3.94 3.87
CA GLN A 112 34.75 4.68 2.94
C GLN A 112 34.22 4.81 1.49
N GLY A 113 32.91 4.79 1.29
CA GLY A 113 32.30 4.95 -0.04
C GLY A 113 32.18 6.41 -0.50
N GLY A 114 32.12 6.62 -1.83
CA GLY A 114 31.58 7.86 -2.42
C GLY A 114 30.06 7.78 -2.59
N ASP A 115 29.44 8.87 -3.05
CA ASP A 115 28.00 8.88 -3.36
C ASP A 115 27.69 7.99 -4.57
N VAL A 116 26.80 7.02 -4.38
CA VAL A 116 26.28 6.08 -5.39
C VAL A 116 24.74 6.12 -5.45
N TYR A 117 24.12 7.11 -4.79
CA TYR A 117 22.67 7.26 -4.61
C TYR A 117 22.07 8.39 -5.47
N ALA A 118 22.88 9.40 -5.81
CA ALA A 118 22.52 10.41 -6.79
C ALA A 118 22.15 9.77 -8.16
N GLY A 119 21.05 10.24 -8.76
CA GLY A 119 20.56 9.76 -10.05
C GLY A 119 19.81 8.42 -10.03
N VAL A 120 19.99 7.56 -9.02
CA VAL A 120 19.29 6.26 -8.92
C VAL A 120 17.77 6.50 -8.88
N PRO A 121 16.97 5.88 -9.77
CA PRO A 121 15.52 6.07 -9.79
C PRO A 121 14.85 5.33 -8.63
N LYS A 122 13.77 5.90 -8.12
CA LYS A 122 13.07 5.45 -6.91
C LYS A 122 11.58 5.38 -7.21
N VAL A 123 10.92 4.35 -6.71
CA VAL A 123 9.46 4.22 -6.82
C VAL A 123 8.85 4.14 -5.43
N PHE A 124 7.73 4.84 -5.22
CA PHE A 124 6.98 4.88 -3.98
C PHE A 124 5.54 4.40 -4.22
N TYR A 125 5.08 3.42 -3.46
CA TYR A 125 3.68 3.00 -3.39
C TYR A 125 3.14 3.39 -2.01
N LEU A 126 2.00 4.08 -1.95
CA LEU A 126 1.44 4.61 -0.70
C LEU A 126 -0.04 4.21 -0.52
N GLU A 127 -0.25 3.22 0.33
CA GLU A 127 -1.58 2.87 0.86
C GLU A 127 -1.87 3.70 2.12
N ALA A 128 -2.74 4.70 2.00
CA ALA A 128 -3.29 5.49 3.11
C ALA A 128 -4.52 6.32 2.67
N CYS A 129 -5.32 6.74 3.65
CA CYS A 129 -6.33 7.78 3.47
C CYS A 129 -5.69 9.10 3.01
N GLU A 130 -6.38 9.83 2.13
CA GLU A 130 -5.95 11.11 1.56
C GLU A 130 -4.50 11.10 1.05
N SER A 131 -4.03 9.94 0.55
CA SER A 131 -2.60 9.64 0.34
C SER A 131 -1.93 10.57 -0.68
N GLY A 132 -2.68 11.13 -1.62
CA GLY A 132 -2.21 12.19 -2.51
C GLY A 132 -1.63 13.42 -1.78
N SER A 133 -2.19 13.77 -0.62
CA SER A 133 -1.79 14.95 0.17
C SER A 133 -0.35 14.90 0.73
N ILE A 134 0.31 13.74 0.66
CA ILE A 134 1.72 13.55 1.04
C ILE A 134 2.69 14.03 -0.06
N PHE A 135 2.25 14.06 -1.32
CA PHE A 135 3.07 14.45 -2.47
C PHE A 135 2.56 15.69 -3.19
N GLU A 136 1.26 15.97 -3.13
CA GLU A 136 0.62 17.06 -3.86
C GLU A 136 1.09 18.44 -3.36
N GLY A 137 1.62 19.26 -4.28
CA GLY A 137 2.28 20.53 -3.97
C GLY A 137 3.62 20.42 -3.23
N LEU A 138 4.18 19.20 -3.05
CA LEU A 138 5.37 18.95 -2.24
C LEU A 138 6.48 18.16 -2.97
N LEU A 139 6.12 17.14 -3.76
CA LEU A 139 7.07 16.28 -4.45
C LEU A 139 7.52 16.94 -5.77
N PRO A 140 8.80 17.31 -5.93
CA PRO A 140 9.30 17.85 -7.20
C PRO A 140 9.54 16.71 -8.21
N ASN A 141 9.47 17.03 -9.50
CA ASN A 141 9.55 16.04 -10.57
C ASN A 141 10.99 15.69 -11.00
N ASP A 142 12.01 16.41 -10.50
CA ASP A 142 13.40 16.34 -10.96
C ASP A 142 14.36 15.53 -10.05
N ILE A 143 13.83 14.86 -9.02
CA ILE A 143 14.61 14.08 -8.03
C ILE A 143 14.66 12.56 -8.30
N ASN A 144 14.23 12.13 -9.49
CA ASN A 144 14.10 10.73 -9.91
C ASN A 144 13.26 9.87 -8.93
N VAL A 145 12.14 10.41 -8.46
CA VAL A 145 11.12 9.70 -7.67
C VAL A 145 9.82 9.64 -8.45
N TYR A 146 9.29 8.44 -8.68
CA TYR A 146 7.93 8.22 -9.18
C TYR A 146 7.07 7.67 -8.03
N ALA A 147 6.00 8.37 -7.67
CA ALA A 147 5.10 7.95 -6.60
C ALA A 147 3.72 7.60 -7.15
N THR A 148 3.08 6.58 -6.57
CA THR A 148 1.66 6.28 -6.75
C THR A 148 0.96 6.17 -5.39
N THR A 149 -0.33 6.49 -5.34
CA THR A 149 -1.11 6.56 -4.10
C THR A 149 -2.45 5.84 -4.24
N ALA A 150 -2.94 5.21 -3.17
CA ALA A 150 -4.23 4.54 -3.14
C ALA A 150 -5.43 5.49 -3.39
N SER A 151 -5.28 6.76 -3.01
CA SER A 151 -6.29 7.80 -3.18
C SER A 151 -5.68 9.16 -3.51
N ASN A 152 -6.53 10.13 -3.90
CA ASN A 152 -6.15 11.53 -4.05
C ASN A 152 -6.04 12.24 -2.69
N ALA A 153 -5.88 13.57 -2.68
CA ALA A 153 -5.76 14.36 -1.44
C ALA A 153 -7.05 14.56 -0.62
N ASP A 154 -8.19 13.97 -1.05
CA ASP A 154 -9.50 14.10 -0.38
C ASP A 154 -10.25 12.78 -0.15
N GLU A 155 -9.93 11.74 -0.90
CA GLU A 155 -10.52 10.42 -0.72
C GLU A 155 -9.79 9.58 0.32
N SER A 156 -10.55 8.84 1.12
CA SER A 156 -10.03 7.69 1.86
C SER A 156 -9.66 6.57 0.90
N SER A 157 -8.68 5.75 1.27
CA SER A 157 -8.53 4.42 0.70
C SER A 157 -9.41 3.38 1.43
N TRP A 158 -9.26 2.11 1.08
CA TRP A 158 -10.21 1.04 1.40
C TRP A 158 -9.51 -0.27 1.78
N GLY A 159 -9.97 -0.91 2.87
CA GLY A 159 -9.59 -2.27 3.24
C GLY A 159 -10.40 -3.31 2.47
N THR A 160 -9.76 -4.37 2.01
CA THR A 160 -10.38 -5.50 1.31
C THR A 160 -10.31 -6.78 2.16
N TYR A 161 -10.93 -7.86 1.68
CA TYR A 161 -10.95 -9.17 2.36
C TYR A 161 -11.46 -9.05 3.80
N CYS A 162 -12.58 -8.35 3.97
CA CYS A 162 -13.21 -8.02 5.24
C CYS A 162 -14.35 -8.99 5.62
N PRO A 163 -14.55 -9.33 6.91
CA PRO A 163 -15.54 -10.33 7.31
C PRO A 163 -16.98 -9.90 7.02
N GLY A 164 -17.64 -10.59 6.09
CA GLY A 164 -19.01 -10.33 5.65
C GLY A 164 -19.14 -9.68 4.27
N GLU A 165 -18.03 -9.25 3.66
CA GLU A 165 -17.99 -8.80 2.26
C GLU A 165 -17.50 -9.93 1.32
N PHE A 166 -17.37 -9.65 0.02
CA PHE A 166 -16.93 -10.65 -0.95
C PHE A 166 -15.74 -10.19 -1.82
N PRO A 167 -14.64 -10.96 -1.89
CA PRO A 167 -14.41 -12.22 -1.17
C PRO A 167 -14.19 -12.01 0.35
N SER A 168 -14.74 -12.92 1.15
CA SER A 168 -14.63 -12.91 2.62
C SER A 168 -13.33 -13.60 3.05
N PRO A 169 -12.71 -13.17 4.16
CA PRO A 169 -11.66 -13.94 4.82
C PRO A 169 -12.25 -15.22 5.46
N PRO A 170 -11.40 -16.19 5.86
CA PRO A 170 -11.84 -17.37 6.60
C PRO A 170 -12.58 -17.01 7.90
N PRO A 171 -13.58 -17.80 8.35
CA PRO A 171 -14.49 -17.43 9.45
C PRO A 171 -13.82 -17.15 10.81
N GLU A 172 -12.62 -17.66 11.02
CA GLU A 172 -11.77 -17.43 12.20
C GLU A 172 -11.21 -16.00 12.28
N TYR A 173 -11.12 -15.27 11.17
CA TYR A 173 -10.68 -13.87 11.16
C TYR A 173 -11.84 -12.92 11.51
N ASP A 174 -11.56 -11.99 12.42
CA ASP A 174 -12.45 -10.87 12.79
C ASP A 174 -12.10 -9.56 12.07
N THR A 175 -11.03 -9.54 11.28
CA THR A 175 -10.44 -8.34 10.68
C THR A 175 -10.27 -8.49 9.16
N CYS A 176 -10.06 -7.37 8.47
CA CYS A 176 -9.72 -7.35 7.04
C CYS A 176 -8.26 -7.85 6.84
N LEU A 177 -8.00 -8.61 5.76
CA LEU A 177 -6.69 -9.25 5.54
C LEU A 177 -5.68 -8.43 4.74
N GLY A 178 -6.11 -7.44 3.97
CA GLY A 178 -5.25 -6.58 3.14
C GLY A 178 -5.99 -5.34 2.69
N ASP A 179 -5.31 -4.42 2.00
CA ASP A 179 -5.90 -3.17 1.54
C ASP A 179 -6.03 -3.10 0.01
N LEU A 180 -7.06 -2.42 -0.51
CA LEU A 180 -7.56 -2.59 -1.88
C LEU A 180 -6.51 -2.23 -2.95
N TYR A 181 -5.80 -1.12 -2.77
CA TYR A 181 -4.74 -0.71 -3.69
C TYR A 181 -3.47 -1.55 -3.51
N SER A 182 -3.12 -1.90 -2.27
CA SER A 182 -2.01 -2.83 -1.98
C SER A 182 -2.21 -4.17 -2.68
N VAL A 183 -3.33 -4.85 -2.39
CA VAL A 183 -3.71 -6.14 -2.97
C VAL A 183 -3.83 -6.04 -4.48
N ALA A 184 -4.28 -4.89 -5.02
CA ALA A 184 -4.31 -4.67 -6.46
C ALA A 184 -2.92 -4.77 -7.13
N TRP A 185 -1.89 -4.10 -6.60
CA TRP A 185 -0.54 -4.15 -7.20
C TRP A 185 0.23 -5.43 -6.82
N MET A 186 -0.04 -6.00 -5.65
CA MET A 186 0.63 -7.22 -5.18
C MET A 186 0.15 -8.47 -5.93
N GLU A 187 -1.15 -8.66 -6.13
CA GLU A 187 -1.68 -9.82 -6.88
C GLU A 187 -1.32 -9.77 -8.37
N ASP A 188 -1.21 -8.57 -8.94
CA ASP A 188 -0.66 -8.34 -10.27
C ASP A 188 0.79 -8.84 -10.35
N SER A 189 1.62 -8.36 -9.41
CA SER A 189 3.05 -8.67 -9.33
C SER A 189 3.33 -10.15 -9.02
N ASP A 190 2.43 -10.82 -8.29
CA ASP A 190 2.52 -12.25 -7.98
C ASP A 190 2.11 -13.16 -9.17
N PHE A 191 1.46 -12.61 -10.21
CA PHE A 191 0.98 -13.38 -11.36
C PHE A 191 1.80 -13.16 -12.65
N HIS A 192 2.19 -11.92 -12.96
CA HIS A 192 2.81 -11.57 -14.23
C HIS A 192 4.35 -11.76 -14.28
N ASN A 193 4.90 -11.90 -15.49
CA ASN A 193 6.34 -11.78 -15.75
C ASN A 193 6.73 -10.29 -15.73
N LEU A 194 7.41 -9.85 -14.67
CA LEU A 194 7.67 -8.44 -14.40
C LEU A 194 8.79 -7.83 -15.26
N ARG A 195 9.45 -8.64 -16.11
CA ARG A 195 10.29 -8.14 -17.23
C ARG A 195 9.42 -7.65 -18.40
N THR A 196 8.19 -8.15 -18.54
CA THR A 196 7.26 -7.81 -19.63
C THR A 196 6.33 -6.64 -19.31
N GLU A 197 6.19 -6.29 -18.03
CA GLU A 197 5.31 -5.23 -17.53
C GLU A 197 6.08 -3.96 -17.12
N SER A 198 5.50 -2.80 -17.40
CA SER A 198 5.99 -1.48 -16.93
C SER A 198 5.14 -0.92 -15.79
N LEU A 199 5.75 -0.05 -14.98
CA LEU A 199 5.08 0.70 -13.91
C LEU A 199 3.79 1.40 -14.37
N LYS A 200 3.75 1.89 -15.62
CA LYS A 200 2.57 2.52 -16.24
C LYS A 200 1.43 1.54 -16.52
N GLN A 201 1.74 0.29 -16.85
CA GLN A 201 0.75 -0.76 -17.12
C GLN A 201 0.09 -1.17 -15.79
N GLN A 202 0.89 -1.51 -14.78
CA GLN A 202 0.40 -1.78 -13.43
C GLN A 202 -0.39 -0.60 -12.87
N TYR A 203 0.10 0.65 -13.01
CA TYR A 203 -0.67 1.83 -12.57
C TYR A 203 -2.09 1.87 -13.16
N LYS A 204 -2.27 1.60 -14.47
CA LYS A 204 -3.61 1.54 -15.07
C LYS A 204 -4.45 0.43 -14.42
N LEU A 205 -3.90 -0.78 -14.38
CA LEU A 205 -4.62 -1.96 -13.93
C LEU A 205 -5.06 -1.81 -12.46
N VAL A 206 -4.14 -1.35 -11.61
CA VAL A 206 -4.38 -1.01 -10.21
C VAL A 206 -5.42 0.10 -10.06
N LYS A 207 -5.34 1.16 -10.89
CA LYS A 207 -6.35 2.23 -10.90
C LYS A 207 -7.73 1.72 -11.25
N ASP A 208 -7.87 0.98 -12.34
CA ASP A 208 -9.16 0.51 -12.86
C ASP A 208 -9.82 -0.48 -11.88
N ARG A 209 -9.01 -1.29 -11.17
CA ARG A 209 -9.45 -2.17 -10.07
C ARG A 209 -9.86 -1.36 -8.82
N THR A 210 -9.06 -0.38 -8.41
CA THR A 210 -9.30 0.43 -7.18
C THR A 210 -10.44 1.45 -7.36
N ALA A 211 -10.69 1.93 -8.58
CA ALA A 211 -11.85 2.74 -8.94
C ALA A 211 -13.17 1.94 -8.97
N VAL A 212 -13.08 0.59 -8.88
CA VAL A 212 -14.20 -0.34 -9.05
C VAL A 212 -14.93 -0.05 -10.38
N HIS A 213 -14.15 -0.05 -11.48
CA HIS A 213 -14.60 0.29 -12.84
C HIS A 213 -15.38 1.63 -12.93
N ASP A 214 -14.72 2.71 -12.49
CA ASP A 214 -15.24 4.09 -12.44
C ASP A 214 -16.55 4.29 -11.64
N THR A 215 -16.95 3.33 -10.80
CA THR A 215 -18.14 3.48 -9.94
C THR A 215 -17.84 4.17 -8.61
N PHE A 216 -16.57 4.15 -8.15
CA PHE A 216 -16.06 4.76 -6.92
C PHE A 216 -16.86 4.47 -5.63
N SER A 217 -17.76 3.49 -5.66
CA SER A 217 -18.76 3.28 -4.60
C SER A 217 -18.16 2.62 -3.35
N TYR A 218 -17.07 1.88 -3.54
CA TYR A 218 -16.20 1.30 -2.50
C TYR A 218 -14.74 1.35 -2.97
N GLY A 219 -14.33 2.50 -3.54
CA GLY A 219 -13.08 2.66 -4.28
C GLY A 219 -12.57 4.10 -4.31
N SER A 220 -11.40 4.31 -4.88
CA SER A 220 -10.69 5.60 -4.85
C SER A 220 -9.82 5.86 -6.09
N HIS A 221 -9.56 7.13 -6.36
CA HIS A 221 -8.71 7.57 -7.47
C HIS A 221 -7.22 7.30 -7.16
N VAL A 222 -6.64 6.29 -7.81
CA VAL A 222 -5.20 6.02 -7.75
C VAL A 222 -4.45 7.11 -8.52
N MET A 223 -3.62 7.89 -7.82
CA MET A 223 -2.88 9.02 -8.40
C MET A 223 -1.43 8.66 -8.69
N GLN A 224 -0.73 9.53 -9.43
CA GLN A 224 0.72 9.43 -9.62
C GLN A 224 1.39 10.81 -9.64
N TYR A 225 2.58 10.90 -9.05
CA TYR A 225 3.31 12.14 -8.81
C TYR A 225 4.82 11.97 -9.10
N GLY A 226 5.53 13.09 -9.29
CA GLY A 226 6.98 13.13 -9.48
C GLY A 226 7.42 12.89 -10.93
N ALA A 227 8.55 12.19 -11.09
CA ALA A 227 9.21 11.87 -12.36
C ALA A 227 8.40 10.83 -13.17
N LEU A 228 7.31 11.26 -13.80
CA LEU A 228 6.38 10.39 -14.53
C LEU A 228 7.05 9.65 -15.70
N GLU A 229 8.14 10.16 -16.26
CA GLU A 229 8.95 9.50 -17.28
C GLU A 229 9.57 8.17 -16.81
N LEU A 230 9.72 7.96 -15.50
CA LEU A 230 10.14 6.66 -14.96
C LEU A 230 9.08 5.57 -15.17
N ASN A 231 7.79 5.92 -15.39
CA ASN A 231 6.72 4.93 -15.48
C ASN A 231 6.80 4.00 -16.70
N VAL A 232 7.66 4.32 -17.69
CA VAL A 232 7.94 3.42 -18.82
C VAL A 232 8.88 2.25 -18.45
N GLN A 233 9.55 2.31 -17.30
CA GLN A 233 10.49 1.29 -16.86
C GLN A 233 9.78 0.02 -16.37
N ARG A 234 10.50 -1.11 -16.41
CA ARG A 234 9.98 -2.42 -16.04
C ARG A 234 9.89 -2.59 -14.53
N LEU A 235 8.85 -3.29 -14.07
CA LEU A 235 8.71 -3.66 -12.65
C LEU A 235 9.92 -4.47 -12.16
N PHE A 236 10.48 -5.33 -13.02
CA PHE A 236 11.72 -6.06 -12.77
C PHE A 236 12.89 -5.20 -12.28
N SER A 237 13.03 -3.96 -12.77
CA SER A 237 14.10 -3.05 -12.35
C SER A 237 14.04 -2.68 -10.87
N TYR A 238 12.88 -2.84 -10.23
CA TYR A 238 12.62 -2.46 -8.83
C TYR A 238 12.36 -3.67 -7.93
N ILE A 239 11.43 -4.55 -8.31
CA ILE A 239 10.96 -5.67 -7.47
C ILE A 239 11.37 -7.06 -7.98
N GLY A 240 12.11 -7.13 -9.10
CA GLY A 240 12.52 -8.41 -9.71
C GLY A 240 11.37 -9.12 -10.42
N THR A 241 11.48 -10.43 -10.64
CA THR A 241 10.39 -11.29 -11.16
C THR A 241 10.54 -12.71 -10.61
N ASP A 242 9.44 -13.39 -10.27
CA ASP A 242 9.48 -14.81 -9.93
C ASP A 242 9.74 -15.63 -11.21
N PRO A 243 10.78 -16.48 -11.29
CA PRO A 243 11.00 -17.37 -12.44
C PRO A 243 9.85 -18.36 -12.69
N ALA A 244 9.02 -18.66 -11.69
CA ALA A 244 7.80 -19.45 -11.89
C ALA A 244 6.79 -18.76 -12.83
N ASN A 245 6.85 -17.43 -12.93
CA ASN A 245 5.96 -16.61 -13.77
C ASN A 245 6.55 -16.34 -15.16
N ASP A 246 7.69 -16.92 -15.56
CA ASP A 246 8.36 -16.57 -16.83
C ASP A 246 7.44 -16.69 -18.06
N GLY A 247 6.51 -17.65 -18.06
CA GLY A 247 5.50 -17.84 -19.11
C GLY A 247 4.28 -16.89 -19.06
N ASN A 248 4.07 -16.18 -17.95
CA ASN A 248 2.91 -15.33 -17.71
C ASN A 248 3.15 -13.89 -18.20
N THR A 249 3.42 -13.72 -19.49
CA THR A 249 3.64 -12.41 -20.10
C THR A 249 2.43 -11.49 -19.88
N PHE A 250 2.65 -10.22 -19.52
CA PHE A 250 1.58 -9.24 -19.37
C PHE A 250 0.78 -9.05 -20.66
N ILE A 251 -0.55 -9.04 -20.54
CA ILE A 251 -1.50 -8.70 -21.62
C ILE A 251 -2.52 -7.73 -21.04
N GLU A 252 -2.83 -6.63 -21.74
CA GLU A 252 -3.70 -5.55 -21.24
C GLU A 252 -5.17 -5.98 -21.03
N ASP A 253 -5.55 -7.15 -21.56
CA ASP A 253 -6.86 -7.82 -21.39
C ASP A 253 -6.90 -8.76 -20.14
N ASN A 254 -5.77 -8.98 -19.45
CA ASN A 254 -5.69 -9.77 -18.22
C ASN A 254 -6.27 -9.00 -17.02
N SER A 255 -7.56 -8.69 -17.05
CA SER A 255 -8.25 -8.05 -15.93
C SER A 255 -8.12 -8.88 -14.65
N LEU A 256 -7.58 -8.28 -13.58
CA LEU A 256 -7.59 -8.88 -12.25
C LEU A 256 -9.03 -9.06 -11.73
N PRO A 257 -9.27 -10.03 -10.82
CA PRO A 257 -10.59 -10.24 -10.25
C PRO A 257 -11.20 -8.97 -9.66
N SER A 258 -12.33 -8.56 -10.23
CA SER A 258 -13.14 -7.45 -9.74
C SER A 258 -13.86 -7.85 -8.44
N PHE A 259 -13.81 -6.99 -7.43
CA PHE A 259 -14.42 -7.22 -6.13
C PHE A 259 -15.67 -6.38 -5.95
N SER A 260 -16.70 -6.95 -5.32
CA SER A 260 -18.01 -6.32 -5.26
C SER A 260 -18.09 -5.21 -4.20
N LYS A 261 -17.24 -5.27 -3.17
CA LYS A 261 -17.21 -4.32 -2.05
C LYS A 261 -15.86 -4.30 -1.32
N ALA A 262 -15.56 -3.15 -0.73
CA ALA A 262 -14.47 -2.91 0.21
C ALA A 262 -14.97 -2.05 1.39
N VAL A 263 -14.23 -2.01 2.50
CA VAL A 263 -14.58 -1.26 3.71
C VAL A 263 -13.70 -0.01 3.81
N ASN A 264 -14.27 1.12 4.21
CA ASN A 264 -13.47 2.34 4.40
C ASN A 264 -12.37 2.11 5.46
N GLN A 265 -11.14 2.58 5.23
CA GLN A 265 -10.03 2.43 6.20
C GLN A 265 -10.42 2.86 7.63
N ARG A 266 -11.22 3.93 7.75
CA ARG A 266 -11.66 4.48 9.03
C ARG A 266 -12.74 3.64 9.71
N ASP A 267 -13.33 2.65 9.05
CA ASP A 267 -14.37 1.80 9.63
C ASP A 267 -13.94 0.31 9.71
N ALA A 268 -12.81 -0.05 9.12
CA ALA A 268 -12.27 -1.42 9.18
C ALA A 268 -11.89 -1.87 10.61
N ASP A 269 -11.50 -0.92 11.49
CA ASP A 269 -11.32 -1.19 12.92
C ASP A 269 -12.67 -1.40 13.64
N LEU A 270 -13.69 -0.59 13.31
CA LEU A 270 -15.04 -0.79 13.83
C LEU A 270 -15.63 -2.13 13.36
N VAL A 271 -15.31 -2.59 12.14
CA VAL A 271 -15.64 -3.96 11.69
C VAL A 271 -15.01 -4.98 12.64
N TYR A 272 -13.72 -4.86 12.98
CA TYR A 272 -13.09 -5.76 13.96
C TYR A 272 -13.79 -5.76 15.32
N PHE A 273 -13.99 -4.60 15.94
CA PHE A 273 -14.63 -4.51 17.27
C PHE A 273 -16.08 -5.02 17.23
N TRP A 274 -16.79 -4.80 16.13
CA TRP A 274 -18.13 -5.33 15.91
C TRP A 274 -18.15 -6.85 15.72
N GLN A 275 -17.24 -7.43 14.92
CA GLN A 275 -17.17 -8.88 14.70
C GLN A 275 -16.80 -9.61 16.00
N LYS A 276 -15.77 -9.12 16.69
CA LYS A 276 -15.33 -9.60 18.01
C LYS A 276 -16.48 -9.60 19.03
N TYR A 277 -17.24 -8.51 19.12
CA TYR A 277 -18.44 -8.45 19.96
C TYR A 277 -19.53 -9.43 19.49
N ARG A 278 -19.82 -9.47 18.18
CA ARG A 278 -20.94 -10.21 17.58
C ARG A 278 -20.80 -11.72 17.72
N LYS A 279 -19.60 -12.29 17.52
CA LYS A 279 -19.35 -13.73 17.55
C LYS A 279 -19.38 -14.34 18.97
N LEU A 280 -19.25 -13.53 20.03
CA LEU A 280 -19.21 -14.01 21.42
C LEU A 280 -20.61 -14.30 22.00
N ALA A 281 -20.69 -15.25 22.94
CA ALA A 281 -21.95 -15.66 23.59
C ALA A 281 -22.50 -14.57 24.53
N ASP A 282 -23.83 -14.38 24.53
CA ASP A 282 -24.51 -13.22 25.12
C ASP A 282 -24.27 -12.98 26.62
N SER A 283 -24.09 -14.05 27.40
CA SER A 283 -23.83 -13.99 28.85
C SER A 283 -22.35 -14.01 29.22
N SER A 284 -21.43 -14.02 28.26
CA SER A 284 -19.99 -14.17 28.51
C SER A 284 -19.32 -12.86 28.96
N HIS A 285 -18.39 -12.96 29.91
CA HIS A 285 -17.55 -11.82 30.33
C HIS A 285 -16.76 -11.24 29.14
N ALA A 286 -16.31 -12.09 28.21
CA ALA A 286 -15.62 -11.67 27.00
C ALA A 286 -16.49 -10.74 26.13
N LYS A 287 -17.80 -11.02 25.98
CA LYS A 287 -18.71 -10.15 25.22
C LYS A 287 -18.90 -8.79 25.89
N ASN A 288 -18.89 -8.73 27.23
CA ASN A 288 -18.98 -7.46 27.95
C ASN A 288 -17.72 -6.60 27.76
N GLU A 289 -16.52 -7.19 27.78
CA GLU A 289 -15.29 -6.42 27.47
C GLU A 289 -15.24 -6.02 25.98
N ALA A 290 -15.57 -6.90 25.03
CA ALA A 290 -15.64 -6.54 23.61
C ALA A 290 -16.67 -5.43 23.32
N ARG A 291 -17.81 -5.43 24.04
CA ARG A 291 -18.80 -4.34 24.00
C ARG A 291 -18.23 -3.03 24.55
N LYS A 292 -17.46 -3.09 25.64
CA LYS A 292 -16.80 -1.94 26.25
C LYS A 292 -15.73 -1.35 25.33
N GLU A 293 -14.87 -2.17 24.73
CA GLU A 293 -13.90 -1.74 23.70
C GLU A 293 -14.59 -0.99 22.55
N LEU A 294 -15.63 -1.59 21.96
CA LEU A 294 -16.41 -0.98 20.88
C LEU A 294 -17.01 0.39 21.28
N LEU A 295 -17.60 0.48 22.49
CA LEU A 295 -18.16 1.73 23.00
C LEU A 295 -17.09 2.78 23.30
N GLU A 296 -15.90 2.39 23.78
CA GLU A 296 -14.78 3.30 24.02
C GLU A 296 -14.22 3.88 22.71
N VAL A 297 -14.13 3.07 21.65
CA VAL A 297 -13.76 3.54 20.29
C VAL A 297 -14.81 4.52 19.76
N MET A 298 -16.09 4.17 19.81
CA MET A 298 -17.18 5.03 19.31
C MET A 298 -17.28 6.35 20.10
N ALA A 299 -17.09 6.31 21.43
CA ALA A 299 -17.08 7.49 22.27
C ALA A 299 -15.88 8.42 21.98
N HIS A 300 -14.69 7.85 21.77
CA HIS A 300 -13.50 8.60 21.36
C HIS A 300 -13.71 9.31 20.00
N ARG A 301 -14.21 8.59 18.99
CA ARG A 301 -14.53 9.15 17.67
C ARG A 301 -15.46 10.35 17.75
N SER A 302 -16.60 10.16 18.43
CA SER A 302 -17.61 11.18 18.66
C SER A 302 -17.06 12.40 19.41
N HIS A 303 -16.21 12.18 20.43
CA HIS A 303 -15.52 13.24 21.16
C HIS A 303 -14.59 14.05 20.25
N VAL A 304 -13.72 13.39 19.46
CA VAL A 304 -12.76 14.09 18.58
C VAL A 304 -13.49 14.89 17.49
N ASP A 305 -14.48 14.29 16.82
CA ASP A 305 -15.28 14.98 15.81
C ASP A 305 -16.01 16.20 16.39
N SER A 306 -16.73 16.03 17.50
CA SER A 306 -17.47 17.12 18.15
C SER A 306 -16.54 18.23 18.65
N SER A 307 -15.35 17.88 19.17
CA SER A 307 -14.36 18.83 19.66
C SER A 307 -13.82 19.71 18.53
N VAL A 308 -13.49 19.12 17.37
CA VAL A 308 -12.97 19.88 16.23
C VAL A 308 -14.04 20.76 15.59
N GLU A 309 -15.27 20.27 15.41
CA GLU A 309 -16.36 21.09 14.87
C GLU A 309 -16.75 22.25 15.81
N LEU A 310 -16.73 22.04 17.13
CA LEU A 310 -16.95 23.10 18.11
C LEU A 310 -15.80 24.12 18.14
N ILE A 311 -14.54 23.67 18.05
CA ILE A 311 -13.37 24.57 17.93
C ILE A 311 -13.47 25.43 16.67
N GLY A 312 -13.81 24.85 15.51
CA GLY A 312 -14.04 25.63 14.29
C GLY A 312 -15.16 26.65 14.44
N SER A 313 -16.28 26.25 15.05
CA SER A 313 -17.43 27.12 15.30
C SER A 313 -17.11 28.26 16.27
N LEU A 314 -16.20 28.05 17.24
CA LEU A 314 -15.74 29.07 18.17
C LEU A 314 -14.67 30.01 17.59
N LEU A 315 -13.91 29.59 16.57
CA LEU A 315 -12.91 30.41 15.88
C LEU A 315 -13.50 31.28 14.77
N PHE A 316 -14.42 30.72 13.97
CA PHE A 316 -14.91 31.34 12.74
C PHE A 316 -16.43 31.63 12.75
N GLY A 317 -17.15 31.24 13.81
CA GLY A 317 -18.62 31.30 13.85
C GLY A 317 -19.29 30.04 13.32
N SER A 318 -20.58 29.88 13.59
CA SER A 318 -21.33 28.64 13.31
C SER A 318 -21.58 28.35 11.82
N GLU A 319 -21.59 29.38 10.97
CA GLU A 319 -21.78 29.21 9.52
C GLU A 319 -20.44 28.99 8.80
N ASP A 320 -19.43 29.82 9.12
CA ASP A 320 -18.12 29.77 8.47
C ASP A 320 -17.20 28.69 9.05
N GLY A 321 -17.35 28.27 10.31
CA GLY A 321 -16.55 27.22 10.93
C GLY A 321 -16.53 25.91 10.12
N PRO A 322 -17.69 25.27 9.87
CA PRO A 322 -17.76 24.08 9.03
C PRO A 322 -17.22 24.30 7.61
N ARG A 323 -17.44 25.49 7.03
CA ARG A 323 -16.98 25.85 5.67
C ARG A 323 -15.46 25.98 5.58
N VAL A 324 -14.83 26.62 6.57
CA VAL A 324 -13.37 26.81 6.64
C VAL A 324 -12.67 25.50 6.97
N LEU A 325 -13.14 24.75 7.98
CA LEU A 325 -12.48 23.50 8.36
C LEU A 325 -12.50 22.45 7.23
N LYS A 326 -13.62 22.34 6.51
CA LYS A 326 -13.82 21.32 5.45
C LYS A 326 -13.40 21.78 4.06
N ALA A 327 -12.87 23.00 3.92
CA ALA A 327 -12.38 23.51 2.64
C ALA A 327 -11.23 22.65 2.08
N VAL A 328 -11.28 22.35 0.78
CA VAL A 328 -10.22 21.64 0.06
C VAL A 328 -9.48 22.65 -0.83
N ARG A 329 -8.15 22.54 -0.88
CA ARG A 329 -7.29 23.37 -1.75
C ARG A 329 -7.39 22.94 -3.22
N ALA A 330 -6.90 23.76 -4.13
CA ALA A 330 -6.89 23.42 -5.56
C ALA A 330 -5.89 22.28 -5.82
N PRO A 331 -6.15 21.38 -6.80
CA PRO A 331 -5.22 20.30 -7.10
C PRO A 331 -3.83 20.80 -7.47
N GLY A 332 -2.81 20.21 -6.85
CA GLY A 332 -1.40 20.64 -6.95
C GLY A 332 -0.95 21.68 -5.91
N GLU A 333 -1.83 22.21 -5.06
CA GLU A 333 -1.43 23.04 -3.91
C GLU A 333 -1.07 22.17 -2.69
N PRO A 334 -0.09 22.54 -1.86
CA PRO A 334 0.23 21.82 -0.63
C PRO A 334 -0.88 22.01 0.41
N LEU A 335 -1.09 20.99 1.26
CA LEU A 335 -2.15 20.98 2.29
C LEU A 335 -2.09 22.20 3.24
N VAL A 336 -0.89 22.61 3.63
CA VAL A 336 -0.63 23.75 4.54
C VAL A 336 0.60 24.52 4.08
N ASP A 337 0.59 25.85 4.29
CA ASP A 337 1.76 26.68 3.99
C ASP A 337 2.82 26.62 5.11
N ASP A 338 2.37 26.58 6.38
CA ASP A 338 3.25 26.42 7.55
C ASP A 338 3.01 25.09 8.28
N TRP A 339 3.90 24.14 8.00
CA TRP A 339 3.97 22.83 8.65
C TRP A 339 4.37 22.89 10.14
N SER A 340 4.99 23.99 10.60
CA SER A 340 5.30 24.25 12.00
C SER A 340 4.05 24.69 12.76
N CYS A 341 3.24 25.58 12.17
CA CYS A 341 1.91 25.90 12.66
C CYS A 341 1.05 24.64 12.76
N LEU A 342 0.99 23.80 11.72
CA LEU A 342 0.15 22.59 11.71
C LEU A 342 0.47 21.68 12.91
N LYS A 343 1.75 21.36 13.12
CA LYS A 343 2.21 20.56 14.26
C LYS A 343 1.92 21.23 15.61
N SER A 344 2.01 22.56 15.67
CA SER A 344 1.72 23.34 16.88
C SER A 344 0.23 23.36 17.23
N ILE A 345 -0.65 23.45 16.23
CA ILE A 345 -2.11 23.34 16.41
C ILE A 345 -2.49 21.92 16.86
N VAL A 346 -1.94 20.87 16.26
CA VAL A 346 -2.18 19.46 16.66
C VAL A 346 -1.79 19.24 18.13
N ARG A 347 -0.56 19.59 18.52
CA ARG A 347 -0.11 19.50 19.92
C ARG A 347 -1.00 20.30 20.88
N THR A 348 -1.47 21.47 20.44
CA THR A 348 -2.34 22.34 21.25
C THR A 348 -3.74 21.77 21.42
N PHE A 349 -4.30 21.14 20.38
CA PHE A 349 -5.54 20.38 20.48
C PHE A 349 -5.37 19.20 21.45
N GLU A 350 -4.35 18.35 21.25
CA GLU A 350 -4.17 17.13 22.05
C GLU A 350 -3.89 17.44 23.53
N ALA A 351 -3.18 18.53 23.83
CA ALA A 351 -2.93 19.00 25.20
C ALA A 351 -4.19 19.52 25.93
N ARG A 352 -5.34 19.62 25.25
CA ARG A 352 -6.64 20.04 25.84
C ARG A 352 -7.72 18.98 25.70
N CYS A 353 -7.78 18.31 24.56
CA CYS A 353 -8.84 17.39 24.18
C CYS A 353 -8.44 15.90 24.27
N GLY A 354 -7.17 15.60 24.57
CA GLY A 354 -6.62 14.24 24.49
C GLY A 354 -6.14 13.90 23.08
N SER A 355 -5.46 12.77 22.94
CA SER A 355 -4.88 12.38 21.65
C SER A 355 -5.96 12.22 20.55
N LEU A 356 -5.56 12.48 19.31
CA LEU A 356 -6.32 12.20 18.10
C LEU A 356 -6.43 10.69 17.80
N ALA A 357 -5.49 9.88 18.30
CA ALA A 357 -5.22 8.53 17.80
C ALA A 357 -5.09 8.50 16.26
N GLN A 358 -5.19 7.31 15.63
CA GLN A 358 -5.19 7.23 14.16
C GLN A 358 -6.46 7.82 13.53
N TYR A 359 -7.62 7.68 14.18
CA TYR A 359 -8.90 8.17 13.65
C TYR A 359 -8.92 9.70 13.48
N GLY A 360 -8.49 10.43 14.51
CA GLY A 360 -8.52 11.89 14.55
C GLY A 360 -7.59 12.57 13.55
N MET A 361 -6.63 11.85 12.96
CA MET A 361 -5.79 12.36 11.87
C MET A 361 -6.61 12.80 10.64
N LYS A 362 -7.87 12.34 10.49
CA LYS A 362 -8.85 12.90 9.54
C LYS A 362 -9.01 14.43 9.63
N HIS A 363 -8.77 15.01 10.81
CA HIS A 363 -8.87 16.45 11.06
C HIS A 363 -7.59 17.22 10.76
N MET A 364 -6.56 16.57 10.19
CA MET A 364 -5.33 17.27 9.80
C MET A 364 -5.60 18.40 8.79
N ARG A 365 -6.59 18.24 7.90
CA ARG A 365 -7.05 19.34 7.03
C ARG A 365 -7.75 20.45 7.81
N SER A 366 -8.58 20.11 8.80
CA SER A 366 -9.21 21.09 9.71
C SER A 366 -8.15 21.96 10.38
N PHE A 367 -7.06 21.37 10.88
CA PHE A 367 -5.95 22.08 11.50
C PHE A 367 -5.08 22.84 10.50
N ALA A 368 -4.86 22.29 9.29
CA ALA A 368 -4.19 23.00 8.20
C ALA A 368 -4.96 24.26 7.78
N ASN A 369 -6.28 24.17 7.67
CA ASN A 369 -7.14 25.31 7.33
C ASN A 369 -7.18 26.37 8.45
N MET A 370 -7.00 26.00 9.72
CA MET A 370 -6.75 26.99 10.78
C MET A 370 -5.44 27.75 10.55
N CYS A 371 -4.34 27.07 10.21
CA CYS A 371 -3.06 27.71 9.89
C CYS A 371 -3.14 28.58 8.61
N ASN A 372 -3.76 28.07 7.55
CA ASN A 372 -3.96 28.78 6.29
C ASN A 372 -4.85 30.03 6.47
N ALA A 373 -5.73 30.05 7.48
CA ALA A 373 -6.52 31.21 7.90
C ALA A 373 -5.80 32.14 8.92
N GLY A 374 -4.52 31.89 9.22
CA GLY A 374 -3.71 32.70 10.14
C GLY A 374 -4.02 32.53 11.62
N ILE A 375 -4.70 31.46 12.03
CA ILE A 375 -5.03 31.20 13.44
C ILE A 375 -3.79 30.70 14.19
N LEU A 376 -3.41 31.44 15.24
CA LEU A 376 -2.29 31.08 16.10
C LEU A 376 -2.67 30.00 17.14
N PRO A 377 -1.73 29.13 17.57
CA PRO A 377 -1.97 28.12 18.60
C PRO A 377 -2.57 28.67 19.91
N GLU A 378 -2.23 29.90 20.31
CA GLU A 378 -2.77 30.54 21.52
C GLU A 378 -4.27 30.84 21.41
N ALA A 379 -4.80 31.02 20.19
CA ALA A 379 -6.23 31.12 19.95
C ALA A 379 -6.88 29.73 20.06
N VAL A 380 -6.28 28.71 19.42
CA VAL A 380 -6.74 27.32 19.51
C VAL A 380 -6.80 26.84 20.96
N SER A 381 -5.76 27.09 21.79
CA SER A 381 -5.78 26.69 23.21
C SER A 381 -6.90 27.35 24.01
N LYS A 382 -7.38 28.54 23.64
CA LYS A 382 -8.47 29.25 24.35
C LYS A 382 -9.84 28.66 24.03
N VAL A 383 -10.06 28.26 22.77
CA VAL A 383 -11.33 27.62 22.35
C VAL A 383 -11.34 26.13 22.68
N ALA A 384 -10.20 25.44 22.59
CA ALA A 384 -10.08 24.03 22.97
C ALA A 384 -10.32 23.83 24.47
N ALA A 385 -9.92 24.77 25.33
CA ALA A 385 -10.25 24.76 26.76
C ALA A 385 -11.74 25.06 27.07
N GLN A 386 -12.54 25.49 26.08
CA GLN A 386 -14.00 25.64 26.19
C GLN A 386 -14.73 24.43 25.60
N ALA A 387 -14.24 23.88 24.48
CA ALA A 387 -14.78 22.67 23.86
C ALA A 387 -14.49 21.40 24.69
N CYS A 388 -13.31 21.32 25.30
CA CYS A 388 -12.80 20.17 26.03
C CYS A 388 -12.57 20.56 27.50
N SER A 389 -13.58 20.36 28.34
CA SER A 389 -13.53 20.68 29.78
C SER A 389 -12.57 19.79 30.57
N SER A 390 -12.34 18.57 30.08
CA SER A 390 -11.29 17.66 30.52
C SER A 390 -10.87 16.72 29.37
N ILE A 391 -9.66 16.17 29.46
CA ILE A 391 -9.23 15.08 28.58
C ILE A 391 -10.06 13.82 28.94
N PRO A 392 -10.69 13.12 27.97
CA PRO A 392 -11.44 11.90 28.26
C PRO A 392 -10.55 10.80 28.83
N SER A 393 -11.06 10.06 29.82
CA SER A 393 -10.33 8.94 30.46
C SER A 393 -10.37 7.62 29.67
N ASN A 394 -10.73 7.66 28.38
CA ASN A 394 -10.72 6.46 27.53
C ASN A 394 -9.28 6.17 27.03
N PRO A 395 -8.94 4.92 26.66
CA PRO A 395 -7.57 4.57 26.26
C PRO A 395 -7.07 5.30 25.01
N TRP A 396 -7.97 5.67 24.09
CA TRP A 396 -7.66 6.26 22.79
C TRP A 396 -7.31 7.75 22.88
N SER A 397 -7.90 8.47 23.83
CA SER A 397 -7.56 9.88 24.12
C SER A 397 -6.29 10.05 24.98
N SER A 398 -5.59 8.95 25.31
CA SER A 398 -4.43 8.95 26.19
C SER A 398 -3.16 9.50 25.52
N ILE A 399 -2.70 10.67 26.00
CA ILE A 399 -1.44 11.30 25.57
C ILE A 399 -0.17 10.67 26.19
N HIS A 400 -0.30 9.55 26.91
CA HIS A 400 0.86 8.87 27.54
C HIS A 400 1.85 8.26 26.52
N LYS A 401 1.43 8.06 25.27
CA LYS A 401 2.31 7.63 24.17
C LYS A 401 3.04 8.79 23.48
N GLY A 402 2.80 10.04 23.90
CA GLY A 402 3.25 11.25 23.22
C GLY A 402 2.13 11.97 22.47
N PHE A 403 2.52 12.94 21.64
CA PHE A 403 1.64 13.67 20.72
C PHE A 403 1.79 13.13 19.29
N SER A 404 0.77 13.35 18.47
CA SER A 404 0.71 12.93 17.05
C SER A 404 1.56 13.80 16.10
N ALA A 405 2.30 14.78 16.62
CA ALA A 405 3.04 15.80 15.85
C ALA A 405 4.29 16.31 16.57
#